data_AF-A0A8X7X8Q6-F1
#
_entry.id   AF-A0A8X7X8Q6-F1
#
_cell.length_a   1.000
_cell.length_b   1.000
_cell.length_c   1.000
_cell.angle_alpha   90.00
_cell.angle_beta   90.00
_cell.angle_gamma   90.00
#
_symmetry.space_group_name_H-M   'P 1'
#
loop_
_entity.id
_entity.type
_entity.pdbx_description
1 polymer ?
#
loop_
_entity_poly.entity_id
_entity_poly.type
_entity_poly.pdbx_seq_one_letter_code
_entity_poly.pdbx_strand_id
1 'polypeptide(L)'
;MAAPLECSGAPDSHRASWDLEYGFSALLGAARGSCQRTWGVILSLYLRSTSKNLERGKQLYNGKKKFNMDPKKGIEYLINNNLLVWEAKAVAEFLYKEDGLNKTAIGDFLGEREDMNIKILHAFVELHEFSDLNLVQALRQFLWSFRLPGEAQKIDRMMEAFATRYCICNPNVFQSTDTCYVLSFSIIMLNTSLHNPNVKDKPSLERFVAMNRGINNGGDLPQGLLEKLYDSIKNEPFKIPDDDGNDLTHTFFNPDREGWLMKLGGQIKTWKRRWFILTDSCLYYFEYTTDKEPRGIIPLENLCVREVDYPRKQPPPLLSTQALSTNSQLWLLETASFIVHLGVVEMLQPRGLRDCPGAPWQWPKAPVALS
;
A
#
# COMPACT_ATOMS: atom_id res chain seq x y z
N MET A 1 -28.90 -6.97 54.82
CA MET A 1 -27.71 -6.21 54.39
C MET A 1 -26.55 -7.18 54.25
N ALA A 2 -26.11 -7.46 53.03
CA ALA A 2 -24.73 -7.87 52.70
C ALA A 2 -24.64 -7.98 51.17
N ALA A 3 -23.71 -7.23 50.58
CA ALA A 3 -23.32 -7.30 49.18
C ALA A 3 -22.09 -8.25 49.03
N PRO A 4 -21.37 -8.27 47.90
CA PRO A 4 -21.24 -9.39 46.97
C PRO A 4 -19.88 -10.12 47.06
N LEU A 5 -19.75 -11.26 46.37
CA LEU A 5 -18.45 -11.84 46.00
C LEU A 5 -18.46 -12.24 44.52
N GLU A 6 -17.56 -11.63 43.75
CA GLU A 6 -17.15 -12.03 42.41
C GLU A 6 -16.51 -13.43 42.43
N CYS A 7 -16.63 -14.19 41.34
CA CYS A 7 -15.50 -14.98 40.83
C CYS A 7 -15.65 -15.27 39.33
N SER A 8 -14.61 -14.84 38.64
CA SER A 8 -14.16 -15.05 37.27
C SER A 8 -14.07 -16.52 36.82
N GLY A 9 -14.28 -16.73 35.52
CA GLY A 9 -13.85 -17.94 34.81
C GLY A 9 -14.62 -18.14 33.51
N ALA A 10 -14.12 -17.59 32.40
CA ALA A 10 -14.66 -17.88 31.08
C ALA A 10 -14.40 -19.36 30.73
N PRO A 11 -15.40 -20.18 30.36
CA PRO A 11 -15.17 -21.54 29.94
C PRO A 11 -14.69 -21.59 28.49
N ASP A 12 -13.66 -22.39 28.24
CA ASP A 12 -13.19 -22.78 26.91
C ASP A 12 -14.36 -23.24 26.04
N SER A 13 -14.40 -22.77 24.79
CA SER A 13 -15.46 -23.07 23.79
C SER A 13 -15.63 -24.58 23.54
N HIS A 14 -14.56 -25.35 23.73
CA HIS A 14 -14.61 -26.80 23.65
C HIS A 14 -15.34 -27.45 24.83
N ARG A 15 -15.27 -26.89 26.05
CA ARG A 15 -15.90 -27.43 27.27
C ARG A 15 -17.41 -27.15 27.30
N ALA A 16 -17.83 -26.00 26.80
CA ALA A 16 -19.25 -25.65 26.64
C ALA A 16 -20.00 -26.60 25.67
N SER A 17 -19.30 -27.19 24.70
CA SER A 17 -19.87 -28.18 23.77
C SER A 17 -20.16 -29.52 24.46
N TRP A 18 -19.33 -29.96 25.42
CA TRP A 18 -19.51 -31.24 26.11
C TRP A 18 -20.62 -31.17 27.18
N ASP A 19 -20.75 -30.05 27.90
CA ASP A 19 -21.77 -29.90 28.96
C ASP A 19 -23.20 -29.85 28.40
N LEU A 20 -23.39 -29.35 27.17
CA LEU A 20 -24.69 -29.33 26.48
C LEU A 20 -25.06 -30.71 25.91
N GLU A 21 -24.11 -31.47 25.39
CA GLU A 21 -24.34 -32.82 24.85
C GLU A 21 -24.81 -33.80 25.95
N TYR A 22 -24.17 -33.73 27.14
CA TYR A 22 -24.58 -34.50 28.32
C TYR A 22 -25.88 -33.98 28.95
N GLY A 23 -26.10 -32.65 28.98
CA GLY A 23 -27.34 -32.05 29.49
C GLY A 23 -28.57 -32.43 28.67
N PHE A 24 -28.44 -32.50 27.34
CA PHE A 24 -29.52 -32.93 26.44
C PHE A 24 -29.76 -34.44 26.49
N SER A 25 -28.71 -35.26 26.62
CA SER A 25 -28.86 -36.70 26.81
C SER A 25 -29.55 -37.05 28.14
N ALA A 26 -29.29 -36.27 29.20
CA ALA A 26 -29.99 -36.39 30.48
C ALA A 26 -31.47 -35.99 30.40
N LEU A 27 -31.80 -34.92 29.65
CA LEU A 27 -33.18 -34.48 29.40
C LEU A 27 -33.97 -35.48 28.52
N LEU A 28 -33.33 -36.10 27.54
CA LEU A 28 -33.93 -37.14 26.68
C LEU A 28 -34.24 -38.44 27.44
N GLY A 29 -33.44 -38.77 28.47
CA GLY A 29 -33.68 -39.92 29.35
C GLY A 29 -34.86 -39.72 30.32
N ALA A 30 -35.20 -38.47 30.66
CA ALA A 30 -36.28 -38.13 31.58
C ALA A 30 -37.67 -37.98 30.91
N ALA A 31 -37.72 -37.84 29.58
CA ALA A 31 -38.95 -37.60 28.83
C ALA A 31 -39.62 -38.93 28.38
N ARG A 32 -40.82 -39.25 28.88
CA ARG A 32 -41.63 -40.39 28.40
C ARG A 32 -42.65 -39.96 27.33
N GLY A 33 -42.79 -40.75 26.27
CA GLY A 33 -43.89 -40.65 25.28
C GLY A 33 -43.70 -39.57 24.20
N SER A 34 -44.79 -38.92 23.76
CA SER A 34 -44.83 -37.96 22.63
C SER A 34 -43.80 -36.82 22.70
N CYS A 35 -43.26 -36.53 23.89
CA CYS A 35 -42.19 -35.57 24.10
C CYS A 35 -40.88 -36.02 23.41
N GLN A 36 -40.53 -37.31 23.39
CA GLN A 36 -39.29 -37.79 22.76
C GLN A 36 -39.23 -37.54 21.25
N ARG A 37 -40.38 -37.55 20.55
CA ARG A 37 -40.45 -37.25 19.11
C ARG A 37 -40.25 -35.76 18.82
N THR A 38 -40.82 -34.87 19.63
CA THR A 38 -40.64 -33.41 19.48
C THR A 38 -39.22 -32.98 19.87
N TRP A 39 -38.65 -33.54 20.92
CA TRP A 39 -37.26 -33.31 21.30
C TRP A 39 -36.26 -33.86 20.28
N GLY A 40 -36.55 -35.01 19.66
CA GLY A 40 -35.76 -35.54 18.54
C GLY A 40 -35.79 -34.63 17.30
N VAL A 41 -36.94 -34.03 16.98
CA VAL A 41 -37.04 -33.04 15.90
C VAL A 41 -36.25 -31.78 16.23
N ILE A 42 -36.37 -31.24 17.44
CA ILE A 42 -35.63 -30.05 17.88
C ILE A 42 -34.12 -30.30 17.86
N LEU A 43 -33.65 -31.43 18.39
CA LEU A 43 -32.24 -31.81 18.36
C LEU A 43 -31.75 -32.01 16.91
N SER A 44 -32.55 -32.62 16.04
CA SER A 44 -32.18 -32.79 14.63
C SER A 44 -32.13 -31.46 13.86
N LEU A 45 -33.02 -30.51 14.16
CA LEU A 45 -33.00 -29.16 13.60
C LEU A 45 -31.81 -28.36 14.12
N TYR A 46 -31.50 -28.50 15.41
CA TYR A 46 -30.33 -27.88 16.04
C TYR A 46 -29.03 -28.44 15.46
N LEU A 47 -28.85 -29.76 15.41
CA LEU A 47 -27.67 -30.42 14.81
C LEU A 47 -27.53 -30.11 13.31
N ARG A 48 -28.65 -30.03 12.57
CA ARG A 48 -28.63 -29.62 11.16
C ARG A 48 -28.25 -28.14 11.00
N SER A 49 -28.70 -27.27 11.92
CA SER A 49 -28.33 -25.85 11.94
C SER A 49 -26.84 -25.67 12.27
N THR A 50 -26.33 -26.36 13.30
CA THR A 50 -24.90 -26.31 13.67
C THR A 50 -23.99 -26.88 12.59
N SER A 51 -24.38 -27.99 11.95
CA SER A 51 -23.65 -28.58 10.81
C SER A 51 -23.62 -27.63 9.60
N LYS A 52 -24.74 -26.99 9.26
CA LYS A 52 -24.79 -25.98 8.18
C LYS A 52 -23.96 -24.75 8.48
N ASN A 53 -23.96 -24.27 9.73
CA ASN A 53 -23.14 -23.13 10.15
C ASN A 53 -21.64 -23.44 10.11
N LEU A 54 -21.25 -24.66 10.50
CA LEU A 54 -19.86 -25.12 10.41
C LEU A 54 -19.39 -25.19 8.94
N GLU A 55 -20.24 -25.70 8.05
CA GLU A 55 -19.92 -25.78 6.62
C GLU A 55 -19.82 -24.38 5.99
N ARG A 56 -20.76 -23.48 6.32
CA ARG A 56 -20.73 -22.08 5.91
C ARG A 56 -19.44 -21.38 6.38
N GLY A 57 -19.00 -21.63 7.61
CA GLY A 57 -17.75 -21.11 8.16
C GLY A 57 -16.51 -21.60 7.40
N LYS A 58 -16.47 -22.90 7.04
CA LYS A 58 -15.38 -23.46 6.23
C LYS A 58 -15.35 -22.87 4.81
N GLN A 59 -16.51 -22.71 4.18
CA GLN A 59 -16.60 -22.10 2.87
C GLN A 59 -16.15 -20.63 2.91
N LEU A 60 -16.57 -19.86 3.92
CA LEU A 60 -16.13 -18.48 4.10
C LEU A 60 -14.61 -18.40 4.29
N TYR A 61 -14.03 -19.26 5.14
CA TYR A 61 -12.58 -19.35 5.33
C TYR A 61 -11.84 -19.65 4.01
N ASN A 62 -12.34 -20.61 3.23
CA ASN A 62 -11.76 -20.95 1.93
C ASN A 62 -11.89 -19.79 0.92
N GLY A 63 -13.00 -19.06 0.95
CA GLY A 63 -13.20 -17.87 0.13
C GLY A 63 -12.23 -16.75 0.46
N LYS A 64 -12.01 -16.47 1.76
CA LYS A 64 -10.99 -15.51 2.23
C LYS A 64 -9.58 -15.92 1.80
N LYS A 65 -9.23 -17.20 1.96
CA LYS A 65 -7.92 -17.72 1.50
C LYS A 65 -7.73 -17.54 -0.01
N LYS A 66 -8.78 -17.77 -0.81
CA LYS A 66 -8.76 -17.52 -2.26
C LYS A 66 -8.62 -16.03 -2.57
N PHE A 67 -9.34 -15.17 -1.85
CA PHE A 67 -9.23 -13.72 -2.00
C PHE A 67 -7.81 -13.22 -1.76
N ASN A 68 -7.15 -13.70 -0.70
CA ASN A 68 -5.78 -13.30 -0.38
C ASN A 68 -4.76 -13.76 -1.44
N MET A 69 -5.09 -14.75 -2.27
CA MET A 69 -4.24 -15.18 -3.39
C MET A 69 -4.60 -14.47 -4.71
N ASP A 70 -5.90 -14.28 -4.95
CA ASP A 70 -6.46 -13.65 -6.14
C ASP A 70 -7.82 -13.04 -5.75
N PRO A 71 -7.89 -11.71 -5.57
CA PRO A 71 -9.10 -11.05 -5.09
C PRO A 71 -10.33 -11.33 -5.95
N LYS A 72 -10.18 -11.33 -7.27
CA LYS A 72 -11.29 -11.55 -8.21
C LYS A 72 -11.84 -12.97 -8.08
N LYS A 73 -10.97 -13.99 -8.05
CA LYS A 73 -11.39 -15.39 -7.85
C LYS A 73 -11.97 -15.64 -6.46
N GLY A 74 -11.46 -14.95 -5.43
CA GLY A 74 -11.99 -15.03 -4.08
C GLY A 74 -13.44 -14.53 -4.00
N ILE A 75 -13.70 -13.35 -4.56
CA ILE A 75 -15.05 -12.78 -4.63
C ILE A 75 -15.99 -13.68 -5.45
N GLU A 76 -15.54 -14.15 -6.62
CA GLU A 76 -16.33 -15.08 -7.45
C GLU A 76 -16.70 -16.37 -6.69
N TYR A 77 -15.75 -16.96 -5.95
CA TYR A 77 -16.02 -18.13 -5.12
C TYR A 77 -17.07 -17.84 -4.04
N LEU A 78 -16.98 -16.70 -3.36
CA LEU A 78 -17.93 -16.31 -2.32
C LEU A 78 -19.34 -16.10 -2.89
N ILE A 79 -19.44 -15.52 -4.09
CA ILE A 79 -20.72 -15.36 -4.80
C ILE A 79 -21.31 -16.71 -5.19
N ASN A 80 -20.52 -17.59 -5.80
CA ASN A 80 -20.96 -18.92 -6.24
C ASN A 80 -21.41 -19.82 -5.07
N ASN A 81 -20.89 -19.59 -3.86
CA ASN A 81 -21.31 -20.31 -2.66
C ASN A 81 -22.44 -19.59 -1.89
N ASN A 82 -23.05 -18.54 -2.45
CA ASN A 82 -24.10 -17.72 -1.82
C ASN A 82 -23.68 -17.13 -0.47
N LEU A 83 -22.39 -16.82 -0.32
CA LEU A 83 -21.81 -16.18 0.86
C LEU A 83 -21.72 -14.66 0.72
N LEU A 84 -21.66 -14.17 -0.52
CA LEU A 84 -21.57 -12.76 -0.85
C LEU A 84 -22.47 -12.43 -2.05
N VAL A 85 -23.09 -11.26 -2.05
CA VAL A 85 -23.88 -10.76 -3.19
C VAL A 85 -23.00 -9.83 -4.01
N TRP A 86 -23.07 -9.93 -5.34
CA TRP A 86 -22.33 -9.06 -6.26
C TRP A 86 -22.96 -7.66 -6.36
N GLU A 87 -22.94 -6.93 -5.26
CA GLU A 87 -23.42 -5.57 -5.13
C GLU A 87 -22.35 -4.69 -4.47
N ALA A 88 -22.23 -3.44 -4.91
CA ALA A 88 -21.13 -2.57 -4.50
C ALA A 88 -21.04 -2.42 -2.97
N LYS A 89 -22.19 -2.21 -2.31
CA LYS A 89 -22.28 -2.10 -0.85
C LYS A 89 -21.93 -3.41 -0.14
N ALA A 90 -22.47 -4.54 -0.61
CA ALA A 90 -22.22 -5.84 0.00
C ALA A 90 -20.73 -6.23 -0.06
N VAL A 91 -20.08 -6.01 -1.22
CA VAL A 91 -18.65 -6.26 -1.38
C VAL A 91 -17.82 -5.28 -0.55
N ALA A 92 -18.16 -3.99 -0.54
CA ALA A 92 -17.47 -3.01 0.29
C ALA A 92 -17.55 -3.36 1.79
N GLU A 93 -18.72 -3.76 2.29
CA GLU A 93 -18.89 -4.19 3.68
C GLU A 93 -18.08 -5.45 4.00
N PHE A 94 -18.02 -6.41 3.07
CA PHE A 94 -17.17 -7.58 3.21
C PHE A 94 -15.69 -7.18 3.34
N LEU A 95 -15.19 -6.31 2.45
CA LEU A 95 -13.80 -5.86 2.48
C LEU A 95 -13.46 -5.05 3.74
N TYR A 96 -14.43 -4.30 4.27
CA TYR A 96 -14.23 -3.43 5.43
C TYR A 96 -14.34 -4.16 6.77
N LYS A 97 -15.31 -5.08 6.92
CA LYS A 97 -15.66 -5.70 8.20
C LYS A 97 -15.05 -7.09 8.43
N GLU A 98 -14.71 -7.83 7.38
CA GLU A 98 -14.27 -9.21 7.55
C GLU A 98 -12.79 -9.32 7.92
N ASP A 99 -12.52 -10.00 9.04
CA ASP A 99 -11.17 -10.31 9.47
C ASP A 99 -10.50 -11.38 8.61
N GLY A 100 -9.18 -11.36 8.55
CA GLY A 100 -8.37 -12.36 7.84
C GLY A 100 -8.23 -12.14 6.33
N LEU A 101 -8.68 -10.99 5.83
CA LEU A 101 -8.39 -10.51 4.48
C LEU A 101 -7.04 -9.79 4.45
N ASN A 102 -6.21 -10.13 3.46
CA ASN A 102 -4.92 -9.48 3.23
C ASN A 102 -5.16 -8.03 2.76
N LYS A 103 -4.53 -7.07 3.43
CA LYS A 103 -4.74 -5.64 3.20
C LYS A 103 -4.16 -5.15 1.88
N THR A 104 -3.11 -5.79 1.36
CA THR A 104 -2.58 -5.54 0.01
C THR A 104 -3.59 -5.98 -1.04
N ALA A 105 -4.13 -7.19 -0.91
CA ALA A 105 -5.16 -7.74 -1.79
C ALA A 105 -6.43 -6.86 -1.83
N ILE A 106 -6.83 -6.26 -0.69
CA ILE A 106 -7.91 -5.27 -0.65
C ILE A 106 -7.55 -4.03 -1.48
N GLY A 107 -6.36 -3.46 -1.26
CA GLY A 107 -5.90 -2.27 -2.00
C GLY A 107 -5.84 -2.50 -3.50
N ASP A 108 -5.30 -3.63 -3.93
CA ASP A 108 -5.21 -4.01 -5.33
C ASP A 108 -6.59 -4.10 -5.99
N PHE A 109 -7.55 -4.73 -5.32
CA PHE A 109 -8.92 -4.90 -5.80
C PHE A 109 -9.69 -3.58 -5.86
N LEU A 110 -9.63 -2.77 -4.80
CA LEU A 110 -10.29 -1.45 -4.76
C LEU A 110 -9.69 -0.49 -5.77
N GLY A 111 -8.38 -0.63 -6.02
CA GLY A 111 -7.64 0.10 -7.01
C GLY A 111 -7.86 -0.36 -8.45
N GLU A 112 -8.77 -1.29 -8.78
CA GLU A 112 -9.00 -1.67 -10.19
C GLU A 112 -9.88 -0.68 -10.97
N ARG A 113 -9.62 -0.49 -12.26
CA ARG A 113 -10.28 0.53 -13.10
C ARG A 113 -11.70 0.16 -13.58
N GLU A 114 -12.16 -1.04 -13.24
CA GLU A 114 -13.45 -1.56 -13.65
C GLU A 114 -14.58 -0.79 -12.96
N ASP A 115 -15.67 -0.50 -13.69
CA ASP A 115 -16.80 0.31 -13.18
C ASP A 115 -17.37 -0.19 -11.85
N MET A 116 -17.41 -1.51 -11.67
CA MET A 116 -17.88 -2.12 -10.43
C MET A 116 -16.90 -1.90 -9.29
N ASN A 117 -15.59 -2.02 -9.52
CA ASN A 117 -14.55 -1.76 -8.53
C ASN A 117 -14.54 -0.28 -8.09
N ILE A 118 -14.76 0.64 -9.03
CA ILE A 118 -14.91 2.07 -8.72
C ILE A 118 -16.13 2.30 -7.81
N LYS A 119 -17.29 1.69 -8.12
CA LYS A 119 -18.48 1.76 -7.27
C LYS A 119 -18.23 1.14 -5.88
N ILE A 120 -17.52 0.02 -5.82
CA ILE A 120 -17.14 -0.64 -4.56
C ILE A 120 -16.21 0.26 -3.75
N LEU A 121 -15.23 0.91 -4.38
CA LEU A 121 -14.33 1.87 -3.73
C LEU A 121 -15.13 3.01 -3.11
N HIS A 122 -16.04 3.65 -3.85
CA HIS A 122 -16.89 4.70 -3.27
C HIS A 122 -17.71 4.20 -2.08
N ALA A 123 -18.36 3.04 -2.20
CA ALA A 123 -19.10 2.43 -1.10
C ALA A 123 -18.19 2.08 0.10
N PHE A 124 -16.94 1.69 -0.15
CA PHE A 124 -15.94 1.37 0.88
C PHE A 124 -15.48 2.63 1.62
N VAL A 125 -15.22 3.73 0.92
CA VAL A 125 -14.86 5.00 1.56
C VAL A 125 -16.06 5.58 2.32
N GLU A 126 -17.30 5.35 1.86
CA GLU A 126 -18.52 5.74 2.59
C GLU A 126 -18.66 5.06 3.97
N LEU A 127 -18.10 3.86 4.15
CA LEU A 127 -18.07 3.17 5.45
C LEU A 127 -17.12 3.81 6.47
N HIS A 128 -16.26 4.73 6.03
CA HIS A 128 -15.38 5.49 6.92
C HIS A 128 -16.10 6.75 7.46
N GLU A 129 -16.06 6.92 8.77
CA GLU A 129 -16.63 8.07 9.49
C GLU A 129 -15.55 9.14 9.72
N PHE A 130 -15.45 10.07 8.77
CA PHE A 130 -14.46 11.17 8.84
C PHE A 130 -14.97 12.45 9.50
N SER A 131 -16.23 12.49 9.92
CA SER A 131 -16.82 13.67 10.54
C SER A 131 -16.06 14.06 11.81
N ASP A 132 -15.79 15.36 11.97
CA ASP A 132 -15.08 15.95 13.12
C ASP A 132 -13.62 15.48 13.29
N LEU A 133 -13.08 14.72 12.34
CA LEU A 133 -11.68 14.35 12.30
C LEU A 133 -10.87 15.35 11.48
N ASN A 134 -9.65 15.66 11.92
CA ASN A 134 -8.70 16.36 11.06
C ASN A 134 -8.16 15.43 9.96
N LEU A 135 -7.52 16.03 8.94
CA LEU A 135 -7.08 15.29 7.76
C LEU A 135 -6.08 14.16 8.09
N VAL A 136 -5.18 14.36 9.05
CA VAL A 136 -4.23 13.31 9.47
C VAL A 136 -4.97 12.16 10.16
N GLN A 137 -5.94 12.45 11.03
CA GLN A 137 -6.74 11.41 11.71
C GLN A 137 -7.56 10.59 10.71
N ALA A 138 -8.20 11.25 9.75
CA ALA A 138 -8.92 10.58 8.67
C ALA A 138 -7.99 9.72 7.80
N LEU A 139 -6.81 10.24 7.44
CA LEU A 139 -5.79 9.47 6.70
C LEU A 139 -5.32 8.23 7.48
N ARG A 140 -5.11 8.34 8.80
CA ARG A 140 -4.73 7.19 9.64
C ARG A 140 -5.79 6.10 9.60
N GLN A 141 -7.06 6.47 9.73
CA GLN A 141 -8.16 5.50 9.65
C GLN A 141 -8.25 4.87 8.27
N PHE A 142 -8.15 5.67 7.22
CA PHE A 142 -8.24 5.20 5.84
C PHE A 142 -7.11 4.24 5.47
N LEU A 143 -5.86 4.61 5.77
CA LEU A 143 -4.67 3.80 5.48
C LEU A 143 -4.51 2.59 6.41
N TRP A 144 -5.31 2.48 7.46
CA TRP A 144 -5.39 1.26 8.29
C TRP A 144 -6.27 0.18 7.66
N SER A 145 -7.22 0.57 6.82
CA SER A 145 -8.22 -0.34 6.27
C SER A 145 -7.68 -1.22 5.13
N PHE A 146 -6.61 -0.80 4.45
CA PHE A 146 -5.97 -1.49 3.32
C PHE A 146 -4.53 -0.97 3.13
N ARG A 147 -3.72 -1.64 2.30
CA ARG A 147 -2.43 -1.09 1.84
C ARG A 147 -2.60 -0.42 0.49
N LEU A 148 -2.05 0.77 0.32
CA LEU A 148 -2.04 1.42 -0.98
C LEU A 148 -1.38 0.47 -2.02
N PRO A 149 -1.87 0.45 -3.27
CA PRO A 149 -1.22 -0.26 -4.36
C PRO A 149 0.02 0.48 -4.86
N GLY A 150 0.94 -0.20 -5.55
CA GLY A 150 2.18 0.42 -6.05
C GLY A 150 1.98 1.25 -7.32
N GLU A 151 0.94 0.98 -8.12
CA GLU A 151 0.71 1.67 -9.38
C GLU A 151 0.06 3.04 -9.16
N ALA A 152 0.69 4.09 -9.70
CA ALA A 152 0.25 5.48 -9.53
C ALA A 152 -1.23 5.71 -9.88
N GLN A 153 -1.73 5.09 -10.95
CA GLN A 153 -3.13 5.22 -11.38
C GLN A 153 -4.14 4.61 -10.41
N LYS A 154 -3.72 3.62 -9.60
CA LYS A 154 -4.58 3.02 -8.58
C LYS A 154 -4.59 3.91 -7.33
N ILE A 155 -3.42 4.38 -6.91
CA ILE A 155 -3.25 5.32 -5.78
C ILE A 155 -4.09 6.58 -6.01
N ASP A 156 -3.99 7.17 -7.21
CA ASP A 156 -4.74 8.37 -7.60
C ASP A 156 -6.24 8.23 -7.34
N ARG A 157 -6.86 7.16 -7.86
CA ARG A 157 -8.30 6.90 -7.67
C ARG A 157 -8.70 6.71 -6.20
N MET A 158 -7.86 6.02 -5.42
CA MET A 158 -8.14 5.81 -4.00
C MET A 158 -8.07 7.12 -3.22
N MET A 159 -7.08 7.96 -3.51
CA MET A 159 -6.89 9.25 -2.85
C MET A 159 -7.94 10.27 -3.29
N GLU A 160 -8.40 10.24 -4.54
CA GLU A 160 -9.51 11.08 -5.02
C GLU A 160 -10.82 10.72 -4.31
N ALA A 161 -11.13 9.42 -4.19
CA ALA A 161 -12.29 8.93 -3.45
C ALA A 161 -12.23 9.34 -1.97
N PHE A 162 -11.06 9.21 -1.33
CA PHE A 162 -10.82 9.68 0.03
C PHE A 162 -11.05 11.19 0.18
N ALA A 163 -10.41 12.01 -0.65
CA ALA A 163 -10.51 13.46 -0.58
C ALA A 163 -11.96 13.92 -0.75
N THR A 164 -12.68 13.29 -1.67
CA THR A 164 -14.10 13.55 -1.94
C THR A 164 -14.94 13.25 -0.69
N ARG A 165 -14.75 12.07 -0.08
CA ARG A 165 -15.47 11.70 1.14
C ARG A 165 -15.15 12.63 2.30
N TYR A 166 -13.87 12.97 2.50
CA TYR A 166 -13.44 13.84 3.58
C TYR A 166 -14.12 15.22 3.49
N CYS A 167 -14.16 15.82 2.30
CA CYS A 167 -14.82 17.11 2.08
C CYS A 167 -16.33 17.06 2.31
N ILE A 168 -16.99 15.92 1.98
CA ILE A 168 -18.41 15.72 2.27
C ILE A 168 -18.66 15.65 3.78
N CYS A 169 -17.80 14.95 4.53
CA CYS A 169 -17.91 14.83 5.98
C CYS A 169 -17.54 16.12 6.74
N ASN A 170 -16.64 16.92 6.18
CA ASN A 170 -16.09 18.13 6.82
C ASN A 170 -16.25 19.35 5.89
N PRO A 171 -17.49 19.84 5.71
CA PRO A 171 -17.75 20.98 4.84
C PRO A 171 -17.03 22.24 5.34
N ASN A 172 -16.58 23.08 4.42
CA ASN A 172 -15.89 24.36 4.67
C ASN A 172 -14.45 24.28 5.21
N VAL A 173 -13.88 23.08 5.41
CA VAL A 173 -12.46 22.95 5.79
C VAL A 173 -11.54 23.29 4.60
N PHE A 174 -11.91 22.86 3.39
CA PHE A 174 -11.17 23.10 2.15
C PHE A 174 -12.09 23.73 1.10
N GLN A 175 -11.55 24.58 0.22
CA GLN A 175 -12.33 25.20 -0.86
C GLN A 175 -12.64 24.23 -2.01
N SER A 176 -11.83 23.19 -2.20
CA SER A 176 -11.99 22.19 -3.25
C SER A 176 -11.52 20.81 -2.79
N THR A 177 -12.04 19.76 -3.43
CA THR A 177 -11.53 18.40 -3.29
C THR A 177 -10.05 18.32 -3.65
N ASP A 178 -9.62 19.05 -4.68
CA ASP A 178 -8.22 19.12 -5.12
C ASP A 178 -7.30 19.62 -3.99
N THR A 179 -7.74 20.62 -3.22
CA THR A 179 -6.98 21.12 -2.06
C THR A 179 -6.77 20.00 -1.03
N CYS A 180 -7.83 19.25 -0.72
CA CYS A 180 -7.78 18.12 0.20
C CYS A 180 -6.84 17.03 -0.30
N TYR A 181 -6.99 16.64 -1.58
CA TYR A 181 -6.18 15.63 -2.25
C TYR A 181 -4.68 15.99 -2.24
N VAL A 182 -4.31 17.19 -2.70
CA VAL A 182 -2.90 17.61 -2.77
C VAL A 182 -2.31 17.73 -1.36
N LEU A 183 -3.09 18.23 -0.39
CA LEU A 183 -2.63 18.29 1.00
C LEU A 183 -2.45 16.90 1.61
N SER A 184 -3.28 15.91 1.27
CA SER A 184 -3.08 14.52 1.70
C SER A 184 -1.75 13.95 1.23
N PHE A 185 -1.37 14.17 -0.04
CA PHE A 185 -0.03 13.78 -0.52
C PHE A 185 1.10 14.53 0.18
N SER A 186 0.91 15.83 0.44
CA SER A 186 1.86 16.64 1.21
C SER A 186 2.09 16.06 2.62
N ILE A 187 1.03 15.60 3.28
CA ILE A 187 1.08 14.93 4.60
C ILE A 187 1.81 13.58 4.51
N ILE A 188 1.54 12.77 3.49
CA ILE A 188 2.22 11.47 3.27
C ILE A 188 3.71 11.68 3.02
N MET A 189 4.07 12.68 2.21
CA MET A 189 5.47 13.07 1.96
C MET A 189 6.14 13.60 3.24
N LEU A 190 5.41 14.36 4.05
CA LEU A 190 5.90 14.83 5.36
C LEU A 190 6.22 13.65 6.28
N ASN A 191 5.36 12.63 6.35
CA ASN A 191 5.61 11.42 7.15
C ASN A 191 6.94 10.77 6.78
N THR A 192 7.16 10.56 5.49
CA THR A 192 8.42 9.99 4.99
C THR A 192 9.61 10.88 5.36
N SER A 193 9.48 12.19 5.16
CA SER A 193 10.55 13.15 5.42
C SER A 193 10.95 13.23 6.90
N LEU A 194 10.00 13.06 7.83
CA LEU A 194 10.25 13.15 9.26
C LEU A 194 10.76 11.83 9.86
N HIS A 195 10.25 10.69 9.36
CA HIS A 195 10.43 9.39 10.02
C HIS A 195 11.33 8.41 9.28
N ASN A 196 11.61 8.61 7.99
CA ASN A 196 12.56 7.76 7.28
C ASN A 196 14.00 8.13 7.70
N PRO A 197 14.79 7.19 8.28
CA PRO A 197 16.15 7.47 8.73
C PRO A 197 17.12 7.82 7.58
N ASN A 198 16.78 7.48 6.34
CA ASN A 198 17.58 7.83 5.16
C ASN A 198 17.43 9.31 4.76
N VAL A 199 16.39 9.99 5.24
CA VAL A 199 16.17 11.43 5.00
C VAL A 199 16.93 12.23 6.06
N LYS A 200 18.02 12.88 5.63
CA LYS A 200 18.88 13.68 6.51
C LYS A 200 18.30 15.05 6.84
N ASP A 201 17.64 15.68 5.87
CA ASP A 201 17.08 17.02 6.01
C ASP A 201 15.60 16.93 6.36
N LYS A 202 15.30 17.01 7.66
CA LYS A 202 13.93 16.93 8.17
C LYS A 202 13.27 18.32 8.09
N PRO A 203 12.16 18.47 7.35
CA PRO A 203 11.52 19.78 7.19
C PRO A 203 10.98 20.29 8.53
N SER A 204 11.15 21.58 8.83
CA SER A 204 10.53 22.24 9.98
C SER A 204 9.05 22.56 9.72
N LEU A 205 8.33 22.98 10.77
CA LEU A 205 6.95 23.45 10.65
C LEU A 205 6.85 24.63 9.68
N GLU A 206 7.74 25.62 9.78
CA GLU A 206 7.74 26.79 8.92
C GLU A 206 7.96 26.41 7.46
N ARG A 207 8.83 25.42 7.21
CA ARG A 207 9.05 24.86 5.87
C ARG A 207 7.81 24.15 5.36
N PHE A 208 7.14 23.35 6.19
CA PHE A 208 5.89 22.68 5.81
C PHE A 208 4.77 23.70 5.48
N VAL A 209 4.65 24.78 6.26
CA VAL A 209 3.71 25.87 5.97
C VAL A 209 4.06 26.56 4.66
N ALA A 210 5.34 26.88 4.43
CA ALA A 210 5.79 27.50 3.19
C ALA A 210 5.56 26.62 1.95
N MET A 211 5.76 25.30 2.06
CA MET A 211 5.56 24.33 0.98
C MET A 211 4.09 24.21 0.56
N ASN A 212 3.15 24.54 1.44
CA ASN A 212 1.70 24.46 1.18
C ASN A 212 1.05 25.84 0.98
N ARG A 213 1.83 26.89 0.70
CA ARG A 213 1.28 28.20 0.31
C ARG A 213 0.54 28.11 -1.02
N GLY A 214 -0.60 28.80 -1.12
CA GLY A 214 -1.44 28.84 -2.32
C GLY A 214 -2.22 27.54 -2.60
N ILE A 215 -2.15 26.52 -1.73
CA ILE A 215 -2.76 25.22 -1.98
C ILE A 215 -4.30 25.26 -2.02
N ASN A 216 -4.91 26.27 -1.40
CA ASN A 216 -6.36 26.41 -1.29
C ASN A 216 -6.91 27.27 -2.44
N ASN A 217 -6.85 26.74 -3.67
CA ASN A 217 -7.21 27.43 -4.92
C ASN A 217 -6.50 28.80 -5.12
N GLY A 218 -5.20 28.85 -4.82
CA GLY A 218 -4.40 30.08 -4.90
C GLY A 218 -4.33 30.86 -3.59
N GLY A 219 -5.14 30.52 -2.59
CA GLY A 219 -5.06 31.04 -1.22
C GLY A 219 -4.29 30.11 -0.27
N ASP A 220 -3.98 30.63 0.92
CA ASP A 220 -3.31 29.88 1.98
C ASP A 220 -4.32 29.19 2.92
N LEU A 221 -3.94 28.04 3.46
CA LEU A 221 -4.68 27.41 4.57
C LEU A 221 -4.32 28.09 5.90
N PRO A 222 -5.22 28.05 6.90
CA PRO A 222 -4.92 28.59 8.23
C PRO A 222 -3.66 27.97 8.82
N GLN A 223 -2.73 28.80 9.28
CA GLN A 223 -1.45 28.30 9.84
C GLN A 223 -1.66 27.31 11.00
N GLY A 224 -2.61 27.60 11.89
CA GLY A 224 -2.93 26.70 13.01
C GLY A 224 -3.53 25.36 12.59
N LEU A 225 -4.08 25.24 11.37
CA LEU A 225 -4.48 23.94 10.80
C LEU A 225 -3.23 23.15 10.39
N LEU A 226 -2.33 23.77 9.61
CA LEU A 226 -1.10 23.13 9.14
C LEU A 226 -0.18 22.72 10.30
N GLU A 227 -0.12 23.52 11.36
CA GLU A 227 0.59 23.21 12.60
C GLU A 227 0.08 21.93 13.26
N LYS A 228 -1.25 21.82 13.45
CA LYS A 228 -1.86 20.60 14.01
C LYS A 228 -1.58 19.36 13.16
N LEU A 229 -1.61 19.49 11.83
CA LEU A 229 -1.33 18.38 10.92
C LEU A 229 0.14 17.95 11.02
N TYR A 230 1.06 18.93 11.01
CA TYR A 230 2.49 18.70 11.13
C TYR A 230 2.86 18.04 12.45
N ASP A 231 2.37 18.58 13.58
CA ASP A 231 2.65 18.02 14.90
C ASP A 231 2.06 16.63 15.07
N SER A 232 0.87 16.35 14.51
CA SER A 232 0.29 15.01 14.54
C SER A 232 1.18 13.99 13.84
N ILE A 233 1.71 14.31 12.65
CA ILE A 233 2.65 13.42 11.95
C ILE A 233 3.96 13.32 12.69
N LYS A 234 4.55 14.43 13.13
CA LYS A 234 5.83 14.44 13.84
C LYS A 234 5.80 13.58 15.10
N ASN A 235 4.70 13.60 15.84
CA ASN A 235 4.55 12.86 17.09
C ASN A 235 4.31 11.36 16.87
N GLU A 236 3.56 10.99 15.83
CA GLU A 236 3.26 9.59 15.53
C GLU A 236 3.33 9.34 14.01
N PRO A 237 4.22 8.47 13.50
CA PRO A 237 4.22 8.12 12.08
C PRO A 237 2.91 7.42 11.69
N PHE A 238 2.59 7.37 10.40
CA PHE A 238 1.53 6.48 9.92
C PHE A 238 1.86 5.03 10.30
N LYS A 239 0.88 4.33 10.87
CA LYS A 239 0.96 2.89 11.11
C LYS A 239 0.31 2.19 9.92
N ILE A 240 1.04 1.29 9.28
CA ILE A 240 0.52 0.51 8.18
C ILE A 240 0.32 -0.93 8.63
N PRO A 241 -0.84 -1.54 8.34
CA PRO A 241 -1.09 -2.92 8.74
C PRO A 241 0.00 -3.85 8.18
N ASP A 242 0.60 -4.67 9.04
CA ASP A 242 1.62 -5.65 8.64
C ASP A 242 0.96 -6.80 7.86
N ASP A 243 1.38 -7.01 6.61
CA ASP A 243 1.07 -8.23 5.86
C ASP A 243 2.36 -8.85 5.30
N ASP A 244 3.24 -8.07 4.62
CA ASP A 244 4.43 -8.65 3.95
C ASP A 244 5.71 -7.78 3.97
N GLY A 245 5.82 -6.79 4.86
CA GLY A 245 7.06 -5.99 5.02
C GLY A 245 7.42 -5.02 3.86
N ASN A 246 6.72 -5.04 2.73
CA ASN A 246 6.85 -4.05 1.65
C ASN A 246 5.84 -2.90 1.87
N ASP A 247 6.21 -1.93 2.68
CA ASP A 247 5.36 -0.78 3.01
C ASP A 247 5.64 0.45 2.13
N LEU A 248 4.62 0.92 1.39
CA LEU A 248 4.67 2.13 0.58
C LEU A 248 4.97 3.42 1.34
N THR A 249 4.63 3.57 2.64
CA THR A 249 5.05 4.81 3.34
C THR A 249 6.56 4.92 3.52
N HIS A 250 7.28 3.81 3.35
CA HIS A 250 8.72 3.78 3.21
C HIS A 250 9.19 3.69 1.74
N THR A 251 8.36 3.18 0.82
CA THR A 251 8.69 3.00 -0.62
C THR A 251 8.44 4.24 -1.50
N PHE A 252 7.57 5.18 -1.14
CA PHE A 252 7.27 6.36 -1.99
C PHE A 252 8.51 7.22 -2.35
N PHE A 253 9.65 7.09 -1.64
CA PHE A 253 10.79 8.00 -1.79
C PHE A 253 12.19 7.36 -1.65
N ASN A 254 12.34 6.05 -1.83
CA ASN A 254 13.67 5.45 -1.85
C ASN A 254 13.95 4.86 -3.23
N PRO A 255 14.37 5.68 -4.23
CA PRO A 255 14.74 5.12 -5.51
C PRO A 255 15.88 4.13 -5.33
N ASP A 256 15.79 2.98 -5.99
CA ASP A 256 16.86 1.98 -6.00
C ASP A 256 18.20 2.64 -6.35
N ARG A 257 18.16 3.59 -7.31
CA ARG A 257 19.24 4.53 -7.65
C ARG A 257 18.68 5.81 -8.25
N GLU A 258 19.39 6.92 -8.05
CA GLU A 258 19.13 8.19 -8.73
C GLU A 258 20.46 8.85 -9.16
N GLY A 259 20.42 9.69 -10.20
CA GLY A 259 21.64 10.36 -10.69
C GLY A 259 21.51 11.06 -12.03
N TRP A 260 22.48 11.91 -12.35
CA TRP A 260 22.56 12.59 -13.65
C TRP A 260 23.15 11.68 -14.73
N LEU A 261 22.43 11.44 -15.81
CA LEU A 261 22.91 10.68 -16.97
C LEU A 261 22.72 11.45 -18.29
N MET A 262 23.50 11.08 -19.29
CA MET A 262 23.34 11.53 -20.67
C MET A 262 22.52 10.51 -21.45
N LYS A 263 21.40 10.92 -22.04
CA LYS A 263 20.60 10.06 -22.91
C LYS A 263 20.61 10.53 -24.35
N LEU A 264 20.57 9.59 -25.27
CA LEU A 264 20.33 9.87 -26.69
C LEU A 264 18.82 10.00 -26.95
N GLY A 265 18.42 10.89 -27.85
CA GLY A 265 17.04 10.99 -28.32
C GLY A 265 16.64 9.83 -29.24
N GLY A 266 15.33 9.55 -29.32
CA GLY A 266 14.77 8.46 -30.13
C GLY A 266 14.85 8.76 -31.63
N GLN A 267 13.90 9.54 -32.14
CA GLN A 267 13.84 9.94 -33.56
C GLN A 267 14.96 10.93 -33.92
N ILE A 268 15.20 11.92 -33.07
CA ILE A 268 16.29 12.89 -33.24
C ILE A 268 17.44 12.47 -32.33
N LYS A 269 18.58 12.12 -32.93
CA LYS A 269 19.78 11.62 -32.22
C LYS A 269 20.59 12.74 -31.55
N THR A 270 19.95 13.48 -30.65
CA THR A 270 20.61 14.51 -29.82
C THR A 270 20.84 14.00 -28.41
N TRP A 271 22.00 14.29 -27.85
CA TRP A 271 22.34 14.00 -26.45
C TRP A 271 21.70 15.01 -25.50
N LYS A 272 21.12 14.54 -24.41
CA LYS A 272 20.50 15.38 -23.37
C LYS A 272 20.90 14.91 -21.98
N ARG A 273 21.33 15.82 -21.13
CA ARG A 273 21.54 15.57 -19.69
C ARG A 273 20.19 15.54 -18.98
N ARG A 274 19.92 14.50 -18.20
CA ARG A 274 18.68 14.32 -17.46
C ARG A 274 18.95 13.73 -16.08
N TRP A 275 18.14 14.11 -15.11
CA TRP A 275 18.14 13.48 -13.79
C TRP A 275 17.32 12.20 -13.87
N PHE A 276 17.91 11.06 -13.55
CA PHE A 276 17.26 9.77 -13.61
C PHE A 276 16.90 9.28 -12.23
N ILE A 277 15.74 8.63 -12.13
CA ILE A 277 15.27 7.96 -10.93
C ILE A 277 14.87 6.55 -11.36
N LEU A 278 15.46 5.53 -10.74
CA LEU A 278 15.11 4.13 -10.91
C LEU A 278 14.28 3.71 -9.69
N THR A 279 13.02 3.36 -9.91
CA THR A 279 12.13 2.83 -8.88
C THR A 279 11.05 1.97 -9.53
N ASP A 280 10.60 0.91 -8.84
CA ASP A 280 9.44 0.11 -9.24
C ASP A 280 9.51 -0.45 -10.67
N SER A 281 10.67 -1.01 -11.07
CA SER A 281 10.93 -1.53 -12.43
C SER A 281 10.68 -0.50 -13.56
N CYS A 282 10.77 0.79 -13.24
CA CYS A 282 10.63 1.89 -14.19
C CYS A 282 11.83 2.84 -14.08
N LEU A 283 12.28 3.33 -15.23
CA LEU A 283 13.32 4.35 -15.30
C LEU A 283 12.69 5.68 -15.72
N TYR A 284 12.62 6.60 -14.76
CA TYR A 284 12.10 7.95 -14.92
C TYR A 284 13.25 8.91 -15.26
N TYR A 285 13.00 9.91 -16.09
CA TYR A 285 13.98 10.98 -16.30
C TYR A 285 13.35 12.37 -16.35
N PHE A 286 14.02 13.32 -15.71
CA PHE A 286 13.57 14.70 -15.49
C PHE A 286 14.56 15.68 -16.12
N GLU A 287 14.11 16.89 -16.44
CA GLU A 287 15.01 17.92 -16.95
C GLU A 287 15.85 18.52 -15.82
N TYR A 288 15.22 18.76 -14.67
CA TYR A 288 15.83 19.21 -13.43
C TYR A 288 15.42 18.33 -12.25
N THR A 289 16.22 18.34 -11.19
CA THR A 289 15.96 17.57 -9.95
C THR A 289 14.74 18.08 -9.18
N THR A 290 14.28 19.30 -9.47
CA THR A 290 13.13 19.95 -8.84
C THR A 290 11.83 19.74 -9.60
N ASP A 291 11.88 19.08 -10.76
CA ASP A 291 10.71 18.86 -11.60
C ASP A 291 9.79 17.83 -10.95
N LYS A 292 8.49 18.16 -10.90
CA LYS A 292 7.47 17.29 -10.32
C LYS A 292 6.97 16.22 -11.30
N GLU A 293 7.16 16.44 -12.60
CA GLU A 293 6.72 15.53 -13.66
C GLU A 293 7.92 15.02 -14.47
N PRO A 294 7.98 13.70 -14.77
CA PRO A 294 9.06 13.15 -15.57
C PRO A 294 8.94 13.62 -17.02
N ARG A 295 10.07 13.97 -17.62
CA ARG A 295 10.17 14.21 -19.06
C ARG A 295 9.95 12.93 -19.88
N GLY A 296 10.15 11.77 -19.26
CA GLY A 296 9.72 10.50 -19.81
C GLY A 296 9.90 9.35 -18.82
N ILE A 297 9.18 8.27 -19.12
CA ILE A 297 9.09 7.06 -18.30
C ILE A 297 9.41 5.89 -19.21
N ILE A 298 10.31 5.02 -18.76
CA ILE A 298 10.72 3.80 -19.48
C ILE A 298 10.39 2.60 -18.58
N PRO A 299 9.30 1.87 -18.84
CA PRO A 299 9.04 0.60 -18.18
C PRO A 299 10.15 -0.39 -18.52
N LEU A 300 10.73 -1.05 -17.51
CA LEU A 300 11.84 -2.00 -17.66
C LEU A 300 11.38 -3.44 -17.87
N GLU A 301 10.07 -3.67 -17.94
CA GLU A 301 9.49 -4.97 -18.28
C GLU A 301 9.97 -5.44 -19.65
N ASN A 302 10.53 -6.65 -19.70
CA ASN A 302 11.05 -7.29 -20.92
C ASN A 302 12.23 -6.55 -21.58
N LEU A 303 12.93 -5.70 -20.83
CA LEU A 303 14.15 -5.02 -21.26
C LEU A 303 15.42 -5.73 -20.78
N CYS A 304 16.46 -5.76 -21.61
CA CYS A 304 17.78 -6.26 -21.23
C CYS A 304 18.87 -5.19 -21.43
N VAL A 305 19.92 -5.28 -20.61
CA VAL A 305 21.03 -4.31 -20.60
C VAL A 305 22.25 -4.87 -21.35
N ARG A 306 22.91 -4.10 -22.23
CA ARG A 306 24.12 -4.50 -22.98
C ARG A 306 25.16 -3.39 -23.10
N GLU A 307 26.44 -3.63 -22.84
CA GLU A 307 27.48 -2.59 -22.98
C GLU A 307 27.73 -2.12 -24.44
N VAL A 308 27.71 -0.79 -24.64
CA VAL A 308 27.91 0.08 -25.81
C VAL A 308 29.26 0.79 -26.00
N ASP A 309 30.14 0.43 -26.95
CA ASP A 309 31.27 1.31 -27.31
C ASP A 309 30.83 2.49 -28.19
N TYR A 310 31.11 3.73 -27.76
CA TYR A 310 30.82 4.95 -28.53
C TYR A 310 32.10 5.73 -28.91
N PRO A 311 32.34 6.03 -30.20
CA PRO A 311 33.48 6.85 -30.61
C PRO A 311 33.26 8.32 -30.22
N ARG A 312 34.11 8.85 -29.33
CA ARG A 312 34.03 10.23 -28.79
C ARG A 312 33.96 11.30 -29.90
N LYS A 313 32.90 12.10 -29.91
CA LYS A 313 32.99 13.54 -30.20
C LYS A 313 32.67 14.27 -28.88
N GLN A 314 33.63 15.06 -28.42
CA GLN A 314 33.72 15.64 -27.07
C GLN A 314 32.42 16.32 -26.59
N PRO A 315 32.02 16.20 -25.31
CA PRO A 315 31.12 17.18 -24.69
C PRO A 315 31.87 18.54 -24.54
N PRO A 316 31.18 19.69 -24.66
CA PRO A 316 31.83 21.01 -24.51
C PRO A 316 32.43 21.19 -23.10
N PRO A 317 33.49 22.02 -22.96
CA PRO A 317 34.34 22.03 -21.78
C PRO A 317 33.61 22.53 -20.53
N LEU A 318 33.86 21.83 -19.43
CA LEU A 318 33.46 22.20 -18.07
C LEU A 318 34.11 23.54 -17.70
N LEU A 319 33.30 24.55 -17.36
CA LEU A 319 33.76 25.70 -16.60
C LEU A 319 33.92 25.29 -15.13
N SER A 320 35.19 25.24 -14.72
CA SER A 320 35.76 25.21 -13.36
C SER A 320 35.42 24.04 -12.42
N THR A 321 36.41 23.11 -12.36
CA THR A 321 37.09 22.50 -11.20
C THR A 321 36.28 21.65 -10.20
N GLN A 322 36.62 20.40 -9.88
CA GLN A 322 37.90 19.68 -9.93
C GLN A 322 37.75 18.27 -10.53
N ALA A 323 38.75 17.89 -11.33
CA ALA A 323 38.87 16.59 -11.96
C ALA A 323 39.44 15.54 -10.98
N LEU A 324 38.88 14.34 -11.01
CA LEU A 324 39.66 13.12 -10.85
C LEU A 324 39.37 12.25 -12.08
N SER A 325 40.43 12.05 -12.87
CA SER A 325 40.45 11.17 -14.03
C SER A 325 40.29 9.72 -13.58
N THR A 326 39.48 8.92 -14.28
CA THR A 326 39.87 7.61 -14.86
C THR A 326 38.71 6.96 -15.63
N ASN A 327 39.06 6.27 -16.73
CA ASN A 327 38.33 5.31 -17.58
C ASN A 327 36.79 5.30 -17.65
N SER A 328 36.25 5.43 -18.87
CA SER A 328 34.82 5.57 -19.19
C SER A 328 34.24 4.27 -19.78
N GLN A 329 33.17 3.71 -19.20
CA GLN A 329 32.38 2.57 -19.71
C GLN A 329 30.86 2.89 -19.70
N LEU A 330 30.08 2.35 -20.65
CA LEU A 330 28.67 2.72 -20.94
C LEU A 330 27.77 1.51 -21.25
N TRP A 331 26.59 1.41 -20.61
CA TRP A 331 25.63 0.30 -20.76
C TRP A 331 24.38 0.71 -21.58
N LEU A 332 23.80 -0.15 -22.42
CA LEU A 332 22.55 0.04 -23.21
C LEU A 332 21.37 -0.67 -22.59
N LEU A 333 20.14 -0.21 -22.81
CA LEU A 333 18.92 -1.05 -22.76
C LEU A 333 18.26 -1.09 -24.15
N GLU A 334 17.93 -2.28 -24.67
CA GLU A 334 17.27 -2.46 -25.99
C GLU A 334 15.76 -2.75 -25.86
N THR A 335 14.90 -1.79 -26.26
CA THR A 335 13.51 -2.08 -26.70
C THR A 335 13.31 -1.62 -28.14
N ALA A 336 12.32 -2.20 -28.82
CA ALA A 336 11.91 -1.94 -30.20
C ALA A 336 11.49 -0.49 -30.54
N SER A 337 11.74 0.51 -29.68
CA SER A 337 11.53 1.94 -30.01
C SER A 337 12.48 2.92 -29.31
N PHE A 338 13.36 2.49 -28.39
CA PHE A 338 14.25 3.40 -27.67
C PHE A 338 15.63 2.81 -27.40
N ILE A 339 16.67 3.64 -27.59
CA ILE A 339 18.06 3.37 -27.19
C ILE A 339 18.38 4.28 -26.01
N VAL A 340 18.59 3.72 -24.82
CA VAL A 340 19.04 4.45 -23.62
C VAL A 340 20.43 3.98 -23.26
N HIS A 341 21.38 4.91 -23.17
CA HIS A 341 22.75 4.65 -22.68
C HIS A 341 22.83 5.13 -21.22
N LEU A 342 23.23 4.24 -20.30
CA LEU A 342 23.52 4.51 -18.89
C LEU A 342 25.04 4.70 -18.73
N GLY A 343 25.47 5.86 -18.25
CA GLY A 343 26.88 6.17 -17.99
C GLY A 343 27.21 6.28 -16.51
N VAL A 344 28.32 5.64 -16.12
CA VAL A 344 29.06 5.75 -14.85
C VAL A 344 28.25 5.53 -13.57
N VAL A 345 28.24 4.27 -13.12
CA VAL A 345 28.14 3.94 -11.69
C VAL A 345 29.45 3.27 -11.31
N GLU A 346 30.23 3.93 -10.45
CA GLU A 346 31.41 3.34 -9.82
C GLU A 346 30.93 2.35 -8.75
N MET A 347 30.68 1.10 -9.14
CA MET A 347 30.53 0.00 -8.19
C MET A 347 31.91 -0.56 -7.91
N LEU A 348 32.43 -0.31 -6.71
CA LEU A 348 33.60 -1.00 -6.18
C LEU A 348 33.35 -2.51 -6.17
N GLN A 349 33.91 -3.24 -7.13
CA GLN A 349 34.02 -4.70 -7.09
C GLN A 349 35.26 -5.10 -6.26
N PRO A 350 35.15 -6.05 -5.31
CA PRO A 350 36.26 -6.94 -5.02
C PRO A 350 36.40 -7.92 -6.20
N ARG A 351 37.63 -8.08 -6.67
CA ARG A 351 38.00 -8.91 -7.81
C ARG A 351 37.69 -10.39 -7.56
N GLY A 352 37.16 -11.07 -8.58
CA GLY A 352 37.50 -12.47 -8.83
C GLY A 352 36.34 -13.43 -9.14
N LEU A 353 36.37 -13.93 -10.37
CA LEU A 353 35.81 -15.21 -10.88
C LEU A 353 34.29 -15.35 -11.11
N ARG A 354 33.96 -15.24 -12.41
CA ARG A 354 33.39 -16.27 -13.30
C ARG A 354 32.19 -17.14 -12.84
N ASP A 355 31.21 -17.14 -13.75
CA ASP A 355 30.27 -18.20 -14.15
C ASP A 355 28.81 -18.14 -13.63
N CYS A 356 27.87 -18.01 -14.58
CA CYS A 356 26.46 -18.45 -14.47
C CYS A 356 26.40 -19.99 -14.52
N PRO A 357 25.27 -20.70 -14.25
CA PRO A 357 23.93 -20.27 -13.78
C PRO A 357 23.39 -21.09 -12.57
N GLY A 358 22.42 -20.52 -11.83
CA GLY A 358 21.49 -21.30 -10.99
C GLY A 358 21.93 -21.63 -9.55
N ALA A 359 21.84 -20.65 -8.63
CA ALA A 359 21.65 -20.85 -7.18
C ALA A 359 21.31 -19.49 -6.53
N PRO A 360 20.56 -19.46 -5.40
CA PRO A 360 20.16 -18.22 -4.75
C PRO A 360 21.35 -17.54 -4.05
N TRP A 361 21.58 -16.26 -4.33
CA TRP A 361 22.65 -15.50 -3.68
C TRP A 361 22.31 -15.20 -2.21
N GLN A 362 23.16 -15.67 -1.29
CA GLN A 362 23.24 -15.22 0.10
C GLN A 362 24.26 -14.07 0.20
N TRP A 363 23.96 -13.03 0.99
CA TRP A 363 24.86 -11.90 1.21
C TRP A 363 25.79 -12.12 2.42
N PRO A 364 27.09 -11.74 2.32
CA PRO A 364 28.06 -11.91 3.39
C PRO A 364 27.91 -10.85 4.50
N LYS A 365 28.21 -11.26 5.74
CA LYS A 365 28.25 -10.39 6.94
C LYS A 365 29.36 -9.34 6.83
N ALA A 366 29.07 -8.12 7.29
CA ALA A 366 30.00 -6.99 7.29
C ALA A 366 31.31 -7.28 8.05
N PRO A 367 32.49 -6.87 7.56
CA PRO A 367 33.70 -6.87 8.36
C PRO A 367 33.71 -5.69 9.34
N VAL A 368 34.05 -6.03 10.58
CA VAL A 368 34.28 -5.14 11.72
C VAL A 368 35.43 -4.17 11.41
N ALA A 369 35.22 -2.90 11.75
CA ALA A 369 36.23 -1.84 11.65
C ALA A 369 37.40 -2.09 12.62
N LEU A 370 38.63 -1.88 12.16
CA LEU A 370 39.79 -1.71 13.03
C LEU A 370 40.46 -0.36 12.74
N SER A 371 40.41 0.47 13.80
CA SER A 371 41.22 1.64 14.21
C SER A 371 41.80 2.56 13.15
#